data_AF-A0AA36MDL0-F1
#
_entry.id   AF-A0AA36MDL0-F1
#
_cell.length_a   1.000
_cell.length_b   1.000
_cell.length_c   1.000
_cell.angle_alpha   90.00
_cell.angle_beta   90.00
_cell.angle_gamma   90.00
#
_symmetry.space_group_name_H-M   'P 1'
#
loop_
_entity.id
_entity.type
_entity.pdbx_description
1 polymer ?
#
loop_
_entity_poly.entity_id
_entity_poly.type
_entity_poly.pdbx_seq_one_letter_code
_entity_poly.pdbx_strand_id
1 'polypeptide(L)'
;MSGGTSDGLIEKDEYLFFARHRIWEIGKRCKNCEIVDYMPVLVDKKGHYLGYNSETNLMYLDCANHFNIFGKQRIQTVFDKLAKKFTMFTDE
;
A
#
# COMPACT_ATOMS: atom_id res chain seq x y z
N MET A 1 7.44 28.59 -7.97
CA MET A 1 8.53 29.19 -7.17
C MET A 1 8.50 28.48 -5.83
N SER A 2 9.51 27.79 -5.33
CA SER A 2 10.93 27.65 -5.66
C SER A 2 11.37 26.34 -5.02
N GLY A 3 11.88 25.40 -5.81
CA GLY A 3 12.52 24.20 -5.30
C GLY A 3 13.89 24.56 -4.73
N GLY A 4 14.08 24.30 -3.45
CA GLY A 4 15.36 24.44 -2.76
C GLY A 4 15.68 23.15 -2.04
N THR A 5 16.87 22.61 -2.32
CA THR A 5 17.46 21.46 -1.63
C THR A 5 18.29 21.97 -0.46
N SER A 6 17.95 21.54 0.76
CA SER A 6 18.88 21.53 1.89
C SER A 6 19.00 20.10 2.41
N ASP A 7 20.23 19.60 2.46
CA ASP A 7 20.66 18.42 3.21
C ASP A 7 20.15 17.03 2.80
N GLY A 8 19.81 16.82 1.52
CA GLY A 8 19.60 15.47 0.99
C GLY A 8 18.39 14.72 1.57
N LEU A 9 17.49 15.43 2.25
CA LEU A 9 16.24 14.91 2.77
C LEU A 9 15.09 15.53 1.99
N ILE A 10 14.32 14.67 1.33
CA ILE A 10 13.13 15.05 0.55
C ILE A 10 12.06 15.53 1.55
N GLU A 11 11.98 16.84 1.74
CA GLU A 11 11.21 17.50 2.82
C GLU A 11 9.68 17.44 2.62
N LYS A 12 9.23 17.17 1.40
CA LYS A 12 7.82 16.93 1.08
C LYS A 12 7.77 16.09 -0.19
N ASP A 13 7.72 14.80 0.01
CA ASP A 13 7.64 13.88 -1.12
C ASP A 13 6.23 14.01 -1.72
N GLU A 14 6.17 13.94 -3.04
CA GLU A 14 5.03 13.39 -3.78
C GLU A 14 4.90 11.89 -3.39
N TYR A 15 4.66 11.66 -2.08
CA TYR A 15 5.16 10.56 -1.23
C TYR A 15 4.69 9.20 -1.68
N LEU A 16 3.44 9.10 -2.14
CA LEU A 16 2.89 7.86 -2.67
C LEU A 16 3.38 7.55 -4.08
N PHE A 17 3.56 8.56 -4.93
CA PHE A 17 3.94 8.36 -6.33
C PHE A 17 5.41 7.93 -6.44
N PHE A 18 6.33 8.68 -5.83
CA PHE A 18 7.74 8.32 -5.87
C PHE A 18 8.10 7.14 -4.97
N ALA A 19 7.42 6.92 -3.83
CA ALA A 19 7.63 5.69 -3.05
C ALA A 19 7.24 4.44 -3.85
N ARG A 20 6.08 4.45 -4.54
CA ARG A 20 5.70 3.35 -5.43
C ARG A 20 6.70 3.16 -6.55
N HIS A 21 7.15 4.24 -7.20
CA HIS A 21 8.15 4.13 -8.26
C HIS A 21 9.46 3.53 -7.76
N ARG A 22 9.96 3.95 -6.59
CA ARG A 22 11.16 3.38 -5.95
C ARG A 22 10.99 1.89 -5.64
N ILE A 23 9.86 1.49 -5.04
CA ILE A 23 9.56 0.09 -4.75
C ILE A 23 9.53 -0.72 -6.05
N TRP A 24 8.90 -0.20 -7.10
CA TRP A 24 8.80 -0.88 -8.39
C TRP A 24 10.17 -1.06 -9.07
N GLU A 25 11.04 -0.05 -9.01
CA GLU A 25 12.42 -0.16 -9.49
C GLU A 25 13.24 -1.20 -8.72
N ILE A 26 13.02 -1.35 -7.40
CA ILE A 26 13.62 -2.44 -6.62
C ILE A 26 13.12 -3.79 -7.11
N GLY A 27 11.81 -3.92 -7.37
CA GLY A 27 11.21 -5.14 -7.92
C GLY A 27 11.83 -5.57 -9.25
N LYS A 28 12.07 -4.63 -10.17
CA LYS A 28 12.74 -4.93 -11.45
C LYS A 28 14.13 -5.54 -11.29
N ARG A 29 14.86 -5.15 -10.23
CA ARG A 29 16.25 -5.57 -9.99
C ARG A 29 16.32 -6.83 -9.12
N CYS A 30 15.29 -7.13 -8.35
CA CYS A 30 15.25 -8.30 -7.51
C CYS A 30 14.84 -9.55 -8.31
N LYS A 31 15.68 -10.59 -8.28
CA LYS A 31 15.43 -11.84 -9.01
C LYS A 31 14.41 -12.75 -8.31
N ASN A 32 14.27 -12.65 -6.99
CA ASN A 32 13.46 -13.55 -6.16
C ASN A 32 12.43 -12.79 -5.29
N CYS A 33 11.99 -11.60 -5.71
CA CYS A 33 11.00 -10.82 -4.97
C CYS A 33 9.66 -10.78 -5.71
N GLU A 34 8.59 -10.68 -4.94
CA GLU A 34 7.27 -10.30 -5.41
C GLU A 34 6.85 -9.00 -4.73
N ILE A 35 6.44 -8.00 -5.52
CA ILE A 35 5.84 -6.79 -4.99
C ILE A 35 4.34 -7.01 -4.87
N VAL A 36 3.81 -6.77 -3.68
CA VAL A 36 2.38 -6.83 -3.40
C VAL A 36 1.90 -5.44 -3.03
N ASP A 37 1.17 -4.78 -3.93
CA ASP A 37 0.54 -3.49 -3.66
C ASP A 37 -0.91 -3.69 -3.19
N TYR A 38 -1.17 -3.42 -1.91
CA TYR A 38 -2.52 -3.49 -1.34
C TYR A 38 -3.32 -2.19 -1.50
N MET A 39 -2.71 -1.09 -1.91
CA MET A 39 -3.41 0.18 -2.00
C MET A 39 -4.56 0.23 -3.02
N PRO A 40 -4.53 -0.49 -4.16
CA PRO A 40 -5.66 -0.51 -5.09
C PRO A 40 -6.99 -0.96 -4.45
N VAL A 41 -6.97 -1.77 -3.39
CA VAL A 41 -8.21 -2.19 -2.70
C VAL A 41 -8.73 -1.14 -1.69
N LEU A 42 -7.96 -0.08 -1.48
CA LEU A 42 -8.27 1.02 -0.57
C LEU A 42 -8.64 2.31 -1.29
N VAL A 43 -8.73 2.32 -2.62
CA VAL A 43 -9.13 3.48 -3.41
C VAL A 43 -10.42 3.22 -4.18
N ASP A 44 -11.19 4.27 -4.47
CA ASP A 44 -12.33 4.18 -5.39
C ASP A 44 -11.88 4.14 -6.86
N LYS A 45 -12.84 4.05 -7.79
CA LYS A 45 -12.57 4.05 -9.25
C LYS A 45 -11.91 5.35 -9.75
N LYS A 46 -11.94 6.42 -8.97
CA LYS A 46 -11.33 7.72 -9.26
C LYS A 46 -9.98 7.89 -8.55
N GLY A 47 -9.54 6.88 -7.80
CA GLY A 47 -8.28 6.92 -7.05
C GLY A 47 -8.38 7.60 -5.69
N HIS A 48 -9.57 7.98 -5.22
CA HIS A 48 -9.73 8.57 -3.89
C HIS A 48 -9.56 7.51 -2.81
N TYR A 49 -8.75 7.81 -1.81
CA TYR A 49 -8.52 6.93 -0.68
C TYR A 49 -9.81 6.76 0.16
N LEU A 50 -10.26 5.52 0.29
CA LEU A 50 -11.45 5.12 1.04
C LEU A 50 -11.08 4.72 2.46
N GLY A 51 -10.23 5.52 3.12
CA GLY A 51 -9.82 5.34 4.51
C GLY A 51 -10.89 5.68 5.55
N TYR A 52 -11.97 6.32 5.10
CA TYR A 52 -13.12 6.72 5.90
C TYR A 52 -14.40 6.16 5.28
N ASN A 53 -15.30 5.67 6.13
CA ASN A 53 -16.65 5.29 5.76
C ASN A 53 -17.66 6.24 6.42
N SER A 54 -18.35 7.03 5.60
CA SER A 54 -19.36 7.99 6.05
C SER A 54 -20.66 7.35 6.54
N GLU A 55 -20.98 6.13 6.10
CA GLU A 55 -22.20 5.44 6.52
C GLU A 55 -22.07 4.92 7.95
N THR A 56 -20.89 4.42 8.32
CA THR A 56 -20.62 3.87 9.65
C THR A 56 -19.86 4.83 10.56
N ASN A 57 -19.44 5.99 10.05
CA ASN A 57 -18.57 6.96 10.74
C ASN A 57 -17.27 6.32 11.29
N LEU A 58 -16.61 5.49 10.46
CA LEU A 58 -15.39 4.78 10.86
C LEU A 58 -14.21 5.16 9.97
N MET A 59 -13.08 5.45 10.61
CA MET A 59 -11.76 5.45 9.99
C MET A 59 -11.21 4.03 9.99
N TYR A 60 -10.56 3.60 8.90
CA TYR A 60 -9.94 2.28 8.81
C TYR A 60 -8.49 2.24 9.28
N LEU A 61 -7.83 3.41 9.32
CA LEU A 61 -6.46 3.60 9.78
C LEU A 61 -6.41 4.52 11.00
N ASP A 62 -5.47 4.27 11.90
CA ASP A 62 -5.04 5.25 12.89
C ASP A 62 -4.05 6.28 12.29
N CYS A 63 -3.59 7.23 13.10
CA CYS A 63 -2.62 8.24 12.68
C CYS A 63 -1.23 7.67 12.34
N ALA A 64 -0.95 6.42 12.68
CA ALA A 64 0.29 5.70 12.38
C ALA A 64 0.14 4.72 11.21
N ASN A 65 -1.00 4.72 10.51
CA ASN A 65 -1.34 3.81 9.41
C ASN A 65 -1.52 2.33 9.82
N HIS A 66 -1.92 2.05 11.06
CA HIS A 66 -2.37 0.70 11.43
C HIS A 66 -3.84 0.49 11.07
N PHE A 67 -4.14 -0.63 10.42
CA PHE A 67 -5.52 -1.02 10.14
C PHE A 67 -6.24 -1.48 11.41
N ASN A 68 -7.46 -0.98 11.61
CA ASN A 68 -8.40 -1.64 12.51
C ASN A 68 -8.98 -2.91 11.85
N ILE A 69 -9.87 -3.62 12.56
CA ILE A 69 -10.44 -4.88 12.08
C ILE A 69 -11.17 -4.73 10.74
N PHE A 70 -11.88 -3.62 10.52
CA PHE A 70 -12.60 -3.35 9.27
C PHE A 70 -11.64 -3.04 8.12
N GLY A 71 -10.58 -2.28 8.40
CA GLY A 71 -9.49 -2.04 7.45
C GLY A 71 -8.79 -3.34 7.04
N LYS A 72 -8.52 -4.22 8.01
CA LYS A 72 -7.97 -5.57 7.75
C LYS A 72 -8.88 -6.39 6.84
N GLN A 73 -10.18 -6.43 7.12
CA GLN A 73 -11.15 -7.16 6.29
C GLN A 73 -11.14 -6.67 4.84
N ARG A 74 -10.97 -5.36 4.62
CA ARG A 74 -10.93 -4.77 3.29
C ARG A 74 -9.71 -5.21 2.47
N ILE A 75 -8.55 -5.37 3.12
CA ILE A 75 -7.33 -5.86 2.48
C ILE A 75 -7.20 -7.39 2.49
N GLN A 76 -8.15 -8.11 3.10
CA GLN A 76 -8.11 -9.57 3.26
C GLN A 76 -7.96 -10.28 1.91
N THR A 77 -8.60 -9.79 0.84
CA THR A 77 -8.48 -10.39 -0.50
C THR A 77 -7.03 -10.43 -1.01
N VAL A 78 -6.17 -9.49 -0.60
CA VAL A 78 -4.75 -9.48 -0.95
C VAL A 78 -4.01 -10.60 -0.22
N PHE A 79 -4.24 -10.72 1.09
CA PHE A 79 -3.66 -11.78 1.90
C PHE A 79 -4.15 -13.17 1.50
N ASP A 80 -5.42 -13.34 1.13
CA ASP A 80 -5.95 -14.62 0.68
C ASP A 80 -5.30 -15.08 -0.62
N LYS A 81 -5.01 -14.14 -1.54
CA LYS A 81 -4.26 -14.43 -2.78
C LYS A 81 -2.83 -14.87 -2.47
N LEU A 82 -2.17 -14.19 -1.54
CA LEU A 82 -0.83 -14.57 -1.11
C LEU A 82 -0.82 -15.95 -0.44
N ALA A 83 -1.72 -16.19 0.50
CA ALA A 83 -1.82 -17.46 1.22
C ALA A 83 -2.00 -18.61 0.23
N LYS A 84 -2.93 -18.50 -0.73
CA LYS A 84 -3.13 -19.52 -1.78
C LYS A 84 -1.86 -19.79 -2.58
N LYS A 85 -1.13 -18.74 -2.95
CA LYS A 85 0.14 -18.87 -3.67
C LYS A 85 1.16 -19.65 -2.85
N PHE A 86 1.25 -19.42 -1.54
CA PHE A 86 2.20 -20.10 -0.67
C PHE A 86 1.79 -21.51 -0.26
N THR A 87 0.51 -21.80 -0.11
CA THR A 87 0.02 -23.17 0.17
C THR A 87 0.23 -24.11 -1.02
N MET A 88 0.25 -23.62 -2.26
CA MET A 88 0.62 -24.43 -3.42
C MET A 88 2.09 -24.91 -3.40
N PHE A 89 2.93 -24.39 -2.49
CA PHE A 89 4.33 -24.82 -2.32
C PHE A 89 4.54 -25.76 -1.13
N THR A 90 3.48 -26.15 -0.41
CA THR A 90 3.58 -27.03 0.77
C THR A 90 2.98 -28.43 0.56
N ASP A 91 2.47 -28.73 -0.64
CA ASP A 91 1.89 -30.02 -1.00
C ASP A 91 2.86 -30.90 -1.84
N GLU A 92 4.17 -30.70 -1.70
CA GLU A 92 5.23 -31.60 -2.23
C GLU A 92 5.87 -32.45 -1.12
#